data_AF-A0A1Q1FP75-F1
#
_entry.id   AF-A0A1Q1FP75-F1
#
_cell.length_a   1.000
_cell.length_b   1.000
_cell.length_c   1.000
_cell.angle_alpha   90.00
_cell.angle_beta   90.00
_cell.angle_gamma   90.00
#
_symmetry.space_group_name_H-M   'P 1'
#
loop_
_entity.id
_entity.type
_entity.pdbx_description
1 polymer ?
#
loop_
_entity_poly.entity_id
_entity_poly.type
_entity_poly.pdbx_seq_one_letter_code
_entity_poly.pdbx_strand_id
1 'polypeptide(L)'
;MSSRDSVRPTTSELDRPGIPVSAVRAGNEDRAHRIATRLCEGFVAHDERDGAGCRDAFVAVDRAQFPHLTDEAAERAGTAFAAALWEKDAVEEPYVEGDTVVDPDGLAAADWSRVREWLEYRADIVGMDRAYAVETTTAWKRHKVGGDYWTPTMAAQRIELAAAIGDPTYPQKPRFGADGFGHLATRYLTGLELHDMRSEDHWAAAVEEMTAYFTELLARQEGSA
;
A
#
# COMPACT_ATOMS: atom_id res chain seq x y z
N MET A 1 -16.66 -50.01 50.52
CA MET A 1 -15.91 -48.81 50.06
C MET A 1 -15.25 -49.18 48.75
N SER A 2 -16.02 -49.18 47.66
CA SER A 2 -16.21 -48.10 46.68
C SER A 2 -15.21 -48.23 45.52
N SER A 3 -15.66 -48.98 44.52
CA SER A 3 -15.13 -49.01 43.16
C SER A 3 -15.26 -47.60 42.57
N ARG A 4 -14.18 -47.07 41.99
CA ARG A 4 -14.24 -45.82 41.20
C ARG A 4 -14.04 -46.17 39.74
N ASP A 5 -15.14 -46.02 39.02
CA ASP A 5 -15.23 -46.02 37.56
C ASP A 5 -14.50 -44.82 36.95
N SER A 6 -13.87 -45.10 35.81
CA SER A 6 -13.78 -44.33 34.57
C SER A 6 -14.16 -42.84 34.60
N VAL A 7 -13.22 -41.98 34.17
CA VAL A 7 -13.47 -40.99 33.11
C VAL A 7 -12.22 -40.88 32.23
N ARG A 8 -12.25 -41.51 31.05
CA ARG A 8 -11.41 -41.08 29.92
C ARG A 8 -11.99 -39.77 29.37
N PRO A 9 -11.17 -38.80 28.94
CA PRO A 9 -11.69 -37.61 28.30
C PRO A 9 -12.39 -38.03 27.01
N THR A 10 -13.69 -37.78 26.93
CA THR A 10 -14.50 -37.99 25.74
C THR A 10 -14.08 -36.98 24.68
N THR A 11 -13.85 -37.47 23.47
CA THR A 11 -13.69 -36.74 22.21
C THR A 11 -14.89 -35.81 21.96
N SER A 12 -14.88 -34.61 22.55
CA SER A 12 -15.94 -33.61 22.36
C SER A 12 -15.44 -32.17 22.64
N GLU A 13 -14.21 -31.85 22.26
CA GLU A 13 -13.69 -30.46 22.25
C GLU A 13 -13.12 -30.04 20.88
N LEU A 14 -13.42 -30.78 19.81
CA LEU A 14 -12.95 -30.48 18.44
C LEU A 14 -14.04 -30.00 17.48
N ASP A 15 -15.24 -29.67 17.96
CA ASP A 15 -16.37 -29.29 17.10
C ASP A 15 -16.88 -27.87 17.41
N ARG A 16 -15.96 -26.91 17.50
CA ARG A 16 -16.33 -25.52 17.24
C ARG A 16 -16.42 -25.37 15.72
N PRO A 17 -17.55 -24.92 15.14
CA PRO A 17 -17.61 -24.67 13.71
C PRO A 17 -16.59 -23.58 13.36
N GLY A 18 -15.45 -24.00 12.83
CA GLY A 18 -14.48 -23.11 12.23
C GLY A 18 -15.14 -22.44 11.02
N ILE A 19 -14.96 -21.13 10.89
CA ILE A 19 -15.40 -20.41 9.69
C ILE A 19 -14.77 -21.12 8.48
N PRO A 20 -15.56 -21.53 7.47
CA PRO A 20 -15.02 -22.22 6.30
C PRO A 20 -13.90 -21.39 5.66
N VAL A 21 -12.79 -22.02 5.26
CA VAL A 21 -11.68 -21.35 4.55
C VAL A 21 -12.18 -20.58 3.32
N SER A 22 -13.26 -21.05 2.67
CA SER A 22 -13.92 -20.35 1.57
C SER A 22 -14.61 -19.04 2.00
N ALA A 23 -15.19 -18.99 3.20
CA ALA A 23 -15.82 -17.79 3.74
C ALA A 23 -14.78 -16.76 4.23
N VAL A 24 -13.65 -17.22 4.78
CA VAL A 24 -12.50 -16.34 5.11
C VAL A 24 -11.91 -15.72 3.83
N ARG A 25 -11.73 -16.53 2.78
CA ARG A 25 -11.26 -16.05 1.47
C ARG A 25 -12.21 -15.03 0.85
N ALA A 26 -13.52 -15.30 0.84
CA ALA A 26 -14.51 -14.35 0.33
C ALA A 26 -14.53 -13.05 1.16
N GLY A 27 -14.41 -13.15 2.48
CA GLY A 27 -14.33 -11.97 3.35
C GLY A 27 -13.06 -11.13 3.12
N ASN A 28 -11.94 -11.77 2.81
CA ASN A 28 -10.68 -11.08 2.48
C ASN A 28 -10.71 -10.46 1.09
N GLU A 29 -11.34 -11.10 0.11
CA GLU A 29 -11.53 -10.53 -1.22
C GLU A 29 -12.42 -9.27 -1.16
N ASP A 30 -13.53 -9.32 -0.44
CA ASP A 30 -14.40 -8.15 -0.23
C ASP A 30 -13.68 -7.01 0.50
N ARG A 31 -12.86 -7.33 1.51
CA ARG A 31 -12.06 -6.33 2.24
C ARG A 31 -10.97 -5.76 1.34
N ALA A 32 -10.25 -6.61 0.61
CA ALA A 32 -9.21 -6.22 -0.34
C ALA A 32 -9.77 -5.30 -1.43
N HIS A 33 -10.94 -5.64 -1.97
CA HIS A 33 -11.63 -4.81 -2.95
C HIS A 33 -11.94 -3.43 -2.39
N ARG A 34 -12.49 -3.33 -1.17
CA ARG A 34 -12.74 -2.02 -0.53
C ARG A 34 -11.47 -1.21 -0.34
N ILE A 35 -10.34 -1.84 0.03
CA ILE A 35 -9.06 -1.13 0.17
C ILE A 35 -8.57 -0.66 -1.20
N ALA A 36 -8.62 -1.51 -2.21
CA ALA A 36 -8.26 -1.18 -3.59
C ALA A 36 -9.08 -0.02 -4.16
N THR A 37 -10.40 -0.04 -3.94
CA THR A 37 -11.30 1.07 -4.32
C THR A 37 -10.90 2.35 -3.62
N ARG A 38 -10.66 2.32 -2.29
CA ARG A 38 -10.21 3.52 -1.55
C ARG A 38 -8.88 4.04 -2.05
N LEU A 39 -7.93 3.17 -2.39
CA LEU A 39 -6.65 3.59 -2.97
C LEU A 39 -6.86 4.33 -4.30
N CYS A 40 -7.68 3.77 -5.19
CA CYS A 40 -8.00 4.40 -6.47
C CYS A 40 -8.75 5.72 -6.29
N GLU A 41 -9.77 5.76 -5.42
CA GLU A 41 -10.50 6.98 -5.07
C GLU A 41 -9.57 8.08 -4.55
N GLY A 42 -8.54 7.72 -3.76
CA GLY A 42 -7.57 8.67 -3.24
C GLY A 42 -6.73 9.35 -4.32
N PHE A 43 -6.30 8.60 -5.33
CA PHE A 43 -5.57 9.17 -6.47
C PHE A 43 -6.47 9.97 -7.41
N VAL A 44 -7.69 9.48 -7.69
CA VAL A 44 -8.67 10.24 -8.50
C VAL A 44 -9.03 11.57 -7.81
N ALA A 45 -9.30 11.55 -6.51
CA ALA A 45 -9.58 12.76 -5.75
C ALA A 45 -8.40 13.75 -5.75
N HIS A 46 -7.16 13.24 -5.75
CA HIS A 46 -5.96 14.07 -5.90
C HIS A 46 -5.89 14.75 -7.28
N ASP A 47 -6.07 13.99 -8.35
CA ASP A 47 -6.13 14.51 -9.72
C ASP A 47 -7.25 15.55 -9.90
N GLU A 48 -8.40 15.35 -9.24
CA GLU A 48 -9.55 16.27 -9.25
C GLU A 48 -9.43 17.46 -8.28
N ARG A 49 -8.31 17.57 -7.53
CA ARG A 49 -8.06 18.61 -6.52
C ARG A 49 -9.00 18.57 -5.31
N ASP A 50 -9.66 17.44 -5.04
CA ASP A 50 -10.42 17.21 -3.80
C ASP A 50 -9.49 16.73 -2.66
N GLY A 51 -8.97 17.70 -1.90
CA GLY A 51 -8.09 17.41 -0.78
C GLY A 51 -8.76 16.71 0.41
N ALA A 52 -10.09 16.85 0.58
CA ALA A 52 -10.78 16.15 1.65
C ALA A 52 -10.99 14.67 1.28
N GLY A 53 -11.51 14.41 0.08
CA GLY A 53 -11.71 13.05 -0.42
C GLY A 53 -10.41 12.27 -0.50
N CYS A 54 -9.34 12.89 -0.99
CA CYS A 54 -8.02 12.27 -1.06
C CYS A 54 -7.48 11.85 0.32
N ARG A 55 -7.49 12.76 1.29
CA ARG A 55 -7.06 12.47 2.65
C ARG A 55 -7.89 11.34 3.26
N ASP A 56 -9.22 11.44 3.19
CA ASP A 56 -10.12 10.48 3.82
C ASP A 56 -9.94 9.07 3.21
N ALA A 57 -9.69 8.99 1.90
CA ALA A 57 -9.38 7.75 1.20
C ALA A 57 -8.05 7.12 1.67
N PHE A 58 -6.95 7.87 1.71
CA PHE A 58 -5.65 7.34 2.16
C PHE A 58 -5.63 6.98 3.64
N VAL A 59 -6.37 7.68 4.50
CA VAL A 59 -6.58 7.29 5.90
C VAL A 59 -7.29 5.93 5.99
N ALA A 60 -8.32 5.71 5.15
CA ALA A 60 -9.01 4.43 5.12
C ALA A 60 -8.09 3.28 4.66
N VAL A 61 -7.21 3.53 3.69
CA VAL A 61 -6.19 2.57 3.23
C VAL A 61 -5.23 2.24 4.36
N ASP A 62 -4.60 3.24 4.98
CA ASP A 62 -3.59 3.00 6.04
C ASP A 62 -4.18 2.28 7.26
N ARG A 63 -5.41 2.64 7.67
CA ARG A 63 -6.13 1.94 8.75
C ARG A 63 -6.34 0.46 8.43
N ALA A 64 -6.62 0.14 7.17
CA ALA A 64 -6.92 -1.23 6.77
C ALA A 64 -5.67 -2.06 6.46
N GLN A 65 -4.61 -1.40 5.97
CA GLN A 65 -3.36 -2.02 5.52
C GLN A 65 -2.40 -2.30 6.67
N PHE A 66 -2.36 -1.46 7.71
CA PHE A 66 -1.42 -1.61 8.84
C PHE A 66 -2.18 -1.96 10.13
N PRO A 67 -2.45 -3.25 10.40
CA PRO A 67 -3.32 -3.67 11.49
C PRO A 67 -2.77 -3.37 12.90
N HIS A 68 -1.47 -3.05 13.03
CA HIS A 68 -0.84 -2.68 14.30
C HIS A 68 -1.07 -1.22 14.70
N LEU A 69 -1.62 -0.39 13.82
CA LEU A 69 -1.85 1.03 14.10
C LEU A 69 -3.12 1.25 14.92
N THR A 70 -3.07 2.28 15.76
CA THR A 70 -4.28 2.88 16.32
C THR A 70 -4.98 3.74 15.25
N ASP A 71 -6.26 4.06 15.47
CA ASP A 71 -7.01 4.94 14.56
C ASP A 71 -6.33 6.31 14.37
N GLU A 72 -5.80 6.89 15.45
CA GLU A 72 -5.08 8.17 15.42
C GLU A 72 -3.77 8.07 14.61
N ALA A 73 -3.04 6.96 14.76
CA ALA A 73 -1.81 6.74 14.00
C ALA A 73 -2.11 6.55 12.51
N ALA A 74 -3.15 5.78 12.16
CA ALA A 74 -3.60 5.61 10.79
C ALA A 74 -4.08 6.93 10.16
N GLU A 75 -4.80 7.77 10.93
CA GLU A 75 -5.23 9.10 10.47
C GLU A 75 -4.03 9.98 10.12
N ARG A 76 -3.03 10.04 11.02
CA ARG A 76 -1.80 10.80 10.78
C ARG A 76 -1.00 10.27 9.58
N ALA A 77 -0.88 8.95 9.45
CA ALA A 77 -0.14 8.31 8.37
C ALA A 77 -0.79 8.59 6.99
N GLY A 78 -2.10 8.35 6.86
CA GLY A 78 -2.82 8.60 5.61
C GLY A 78 -2.83 10.08 5.24
N THR A 79 -2.95 10.96 6.25
CA THR A 79 -2.87 12.42 6.05
C THR A 79 -1.48 12.85 5.56
N ALA A 80 -0.42 12.24 6.10
CA ALA A 80 0.94 12.52 5.65
C ALA A 80 1.17 12.08 4.20
N PHE A 81 0.60 10.94 3.77
CA PHE A 81 0.67 10.53 2.36
C PHE A 81 -0.03 11.54 1.44
N ALA A 82 -1.25 11.95 1.79
CA ALA A 82 -1.98 12.96 1.04
C ALA A 82 -1.20 14.29 1.01
N ALA A 83 -0.64 14.75 2.14
CA ALA A 83 0.17 15.95 2.17
C ALA A 83 1.40 15.88 1.23
N ALA A 84 2.05 14.71 1.14
CA ALA A 84 3.17 14.51 0.22
C ALA A 84 2.76 14.68 -1.27
N LEU A 85 1.56 14.23 -1.66
CA LEU A 85 1.02 14.43 -3.01
C LEU A 85 0.79 15.91 -3.33
N TRP A 86 0.36 16.71 -2.34
CA TRP A 86 0.15 18.15 -2.52
C TRP A 86 1.47 18.89 -2.62
N GLU A 87 2.45 18.55 -1.79
CA GLU A 87 3.81 19.10 -1.91
C GLU A 87 4.45 18.72 -3.25
N LYS A 88 4.20 17.49 -3.74
CA LYS A 88 4.65 17.06 -5.07
C LYS A 88 4.08 18.00 -6.14
N ASP A 89 2.77 18.24 -6.12
CA ASP A 89 2.15 19.12 -7.10
C ASP A 89 2.64 20.57 -6.99
N ALA A 90 2.87 21.06 -5.78
CA ALA A 90 3.43 22.39 -5.57
C ALA A 90 4.85 22.54 -6.12
N VAL A 91 5.66 21.48 -6.07
CA VAL A 91 6.99 21.43 -6.69
C VAL A 91 6.90 21.34 -8.21
N GLU A 92 5.91 20.62 -8.75
CA GLU A 92 5.71 20.43 -10.19
C GLU A 92 5.10 21.65 -10.90
N GLU A 93 4.16 22.34 -10.26
CA GLU A 93 3.33 23.41 -10.85
C GLU A 93 4.13 24.48 -11.63
N PRO A 94 5.29 24.99 -11.16
CA PRO A 94 6.05 25.99 -11.89
C PRO A 94 6.69 25.49 -13.20
N TYR A 95 6.77 24.17 -13.41
CA TYR A 95 7.51 23.53 -14.51
C TYR A 95 6.61 22.75 -15.48
N VAL A 96 5.29 22.78 -15.28
CA VAL A 96 4.31 21.98 -16.02
C VAL A 96 3.23 22.89 -16.62
N GLU A 97 2.94 22.69 -17.90
CA GLU A 97 1.78 23.27 -18.57
C GLU A 97 0.82 22.16 -19.02
N GLY A 98 -0.35 22.09 -18.39
CA GLY A 98 -1.27 20.95 -18.58
C GLY A 98 -0.61 19.65 -18.12
N ASP A 99 -0.46 18.69 -19.04
CA ASP A 99 0.24 17.41 -18.78
C ASP A 99 1.68 17.39 -19.33
N THR A 100 2.20 18.53 -19.78
CA THR A 100 3.54 18.62 -20.39
C THR A 100 4.54 19.30 -19.46
N VAL A 101 5.68 18.64 -19.20
CA VAL A 101 6.81 19.26 -18.51
C VAL A 101 7.53 20.20 -19.47
N VAL A 102 7.48 21.52 -19.20
CA VAL A 102 8.06 22.55 -20.07
C VAL A 102 9.51 22.89 -19.72
N ASP A 103 9.95 22.58 -18.50
CA ASP A 103 11.34 22.71 -18.05
C ASP A 103 11.79 21.46 -17.25
N PRO A 104 12.17 20.37 -17.95
CA PRO A 104 12.58 19.13 -17.30
C PRO A 104 13.84 19.27 -16.45
N ASP A 105 14.81 20.09 -16.88
CA ASP A 105 16.06 20.30 -16.15
C ASP A 105 15.81 21.10 -14.87
N GLY A 106 14.96 22.14 -14.92
CA GLY A 106 14.51 22.88 -13.75
C GLY A 106 13.77 22.01 -12.75
N LEU A 107 12.80 21.20 -13.21
CA LEU A 107 12.07 20.27 -12.35
C LEU A 107 13.00 19.19 -11.76
N ALA A 108 14.00 18.75 -12.52
CA ALA A 108 15.02 17.83 -12.05
C ALA A 108 15.96 18.46 -11.01
N ALA A 109 16.13 19.78 -11.00
CA ALA A 109 16.92 20.51 -10.01
C ALA A 109 16.11 21.05 -8.83
N ALA A 110 14.78 21.04 -8.91
CA ALA A 110 13.88 21.55 -7.89
C ALA A 110 14.09 20.86 -6.52
N ASP A 111 13.65 21.54 -5.46
CA ASP A 111 13.73 21.01 -4.10
C ASP A 111 12.50 20.15 -3.78
N TRP A 112 12.72 18.84 -3.62
CA TRP A 112 11.70 17.85 -3.25
C TRP A 112 11.73 17.52 -1.74
N SER A 113 12.44 18.31 -0.92
CA SER A 113 12.62 18.04 0.50
C SER A 113 11.31 17.89 1.26
N ARG A 114 10.30 18.73 0.99
CA ARG A 114 8.98 18.70 1.63
C ARG A 114 8.21 17.42 1.34
N VAL A 115 8.26 16.94 0.10
CA VAL A 115 7.69 15.65 -0.29
C VAL A 115 8.32 14.53 0.54
N ARG A 116 9.65 14.52 0.62
CA ARG A 116 10.39 13.52 1.38
C ARG A 116 10.08 13.61 2.89
N GLU A 117 10.01 14.80 3.47
CA GLU A 117 9.69 15.00 4.89
C GLU A 117 8.34 14.38 5.28
N TRP A 118 7.30 14.56 4.47
CA TRP A 118 5.99 13.94 4.72
C TRP A 118 6.02 12.42 4.58
N LEU A 119 6.75 11.90 3.59
CA LEU A 119 6.91 10.46 3.40
C LEU A 119 7.74 9.82 4.53
N GLU A 120 8.77 10.50 5.02
CA GLU A 120 9.55 10.09 6.21
C GLU A 120 8.66 10.08 7.45
N TYR A 121 7.81 11.10 7.63
CA TYR A 121 6.86 11.15 8.73
C TYR A 121 5.85 10.00 8.69
N ARG A 122 5.30 9.67 7.51
CA ARG A 122 4.46 8.47 7.34
C ARG A 122 5.24 7.20 7.67
N ALA A 123 6.45 7.06 7.13
CA ALA A 123 7.28 5.87 7.34
C ALA A 123 7.53 5.61 8.83
N ASP A 124 7.85 6.67 9.59
CA ASP A 124 8.05 6.59 11.04
C ASP A 124 6.79 6.13 11.78
N ILE A 125 5.60 6.59 11.36
CA ILE A 125 4.33 6.21 12.00
C ILE A 125 4.04 4.73 11.80
N VAL A 126 4.20 4.25 10.56
CA VAL A 126 3.76 2.90 10.20
C VAL A 126 4.85 1.84 10.36
N GLY A 127 6.06 2.25 10.73
CA GLY A 127 7.19 1.36 10.99
C GLY A 127 7.95 0.92 9.73
N MET A 128 7.95 1.74 8.68
CA MET A 128 8.77 1.52 7.49
C MET A 128 10.21 1.96 7.69
N ASP A 129 11.13 1.35 6.94
CA ASP A 129 12.46 1.92 6.72
C ASP A 129 12.32 3.27 6.00
N ARG A 130 13.02 4.31 6.48
CA ARG A 130 12.98 5.66 5.88
C ARG A 130 13.49 5.71 4.44
N ALA A 131 14.21 4.69 3.97
CA ALA A 131 14.52 4.53 2.56
C ALA A 131 13.26 4.55 1.68
N TYR A 132 12.09 4.16 2.22
CA TYR A 132 10.78 4.34 1.56
C TYR A 132 10.59 5.76 1.02
N ALA A 133 10.85 6.78 1.84
CA ALA A 133 10.64 8.17 1.46
C ALA A 133 11.58 8.61 0.34
N VAL A 134 12.82 8.13 0.36
CA VAL A 134 13.82 8.40 -0.67
C VAL A 134 13.40 7.76 -2.00
N GLU A 135 13.00 6.50 -1.97
CA GLU A 135 12.62 5.75 -3.17
C GLU A 135 11.31 6.30 -3.77
N THR A 136 10.28 6.57 -2.96
CA THR A 136 9.02 7.15 -3.45
C THR A 136 9.22 8.55 -4.04
N THR A 137 10.00 9.41 -3.38
CA THR A 137 10.33 10.75 -3.93
C THR A 137 11.10 10.64 -5.24
N THR A 138 12.05 9.70 -5.32
CA THR A 138 12.83 9.45 -6.54
C THR A 138 11.94 8.94 -7.67
N ALA A 139 11.01 8.03 -7.37
CA ALA A 139 10.05 7.51 -8.34
C ALA A 139 9.16 8.62 -8.89
N TRP A 140 8.53 9.42 -8.04
CA TRP A 140 7.65 10.52 -8.47
C TRP A 140 8.40 11.54 -9.33
N LYS A 141 9.62 11.91 -8.92
CA LYS A 141 10.47 12.81 -9.69
C LYS A 141 10.78 12.23 -11.08
N ARG A 142 11.26 10.99 -11.16
CA ARG A 142 11.62 10.33 -12.42
C ARG A 142 10.42 10.05 -13.32
N HIS A 143 9.24 9.84 -12.74
CA HIS A 143 8.01 9.71 -13.51
C HIS A 143 7.72 11.00 -14.29
N LYS A 144 7.97 12.16 -13.68
CA LYS A 144 7.74 13.47 -14.31
C LYS A 144 8.85 13.90 -15.25
N VAL A 145 10.10 13.84 -14.81
CA VAL A 145 11.24 14.33 -15.62
C VAL A 145 11.73 13.31 -16.66
N GLY A 146 11.14 12.13 -16.67
CA GLY A 146 11.59 10.98 -17.45
C GLY A 146 12.71 10.20 -16.77
N GLY A 147 12.77 8.90 -17.06
CA GLY A 147 13.76 7.97 -16.51
C GLY A 147 13.12 6.73 -15.90
N ASP A 148 13.95 5.90 -15.28
CA ASP A 148 13.49 4.69 -14.61
C ASP A 148 12.86 5.02 -13.24
N TYR A 149 11.55 5.24 -13.24
CA TYR A 149 10.74 5.33 -12.01
C TYR A 149 10.24 3.96 -11.53
N TRP A 150 10.28 2.93 -12.37
CA TRP A 150 9.77 1.59 -12.02
C TRP A 150 10.59 0.95 -10.91
N THR A 151 11.92 0.99 -11.03
CA THR A 151 12.84 0.45 -10.02
C THR A 151 12.63 1.08 -8.64
N PRO A 152 12.65 2.42 -8.47
CA PRO A 152 12.40 3.03 -7.17
C PRO A 152 10.96 2.82 -6.66
N THR A 153 9.93 2.80 -7.53
CA THR A 153 8.57 2.45 -7.11
C THR A 153 8.51 1.05 -6.49
N MET A 154 9.09 0.05 -7.16
CA MET A 154 9.10 -1.32 -6.63
C MET A 154 9.97 -1.44 -5.36
N ALA A 155 11.06 -0.67 -5.26
CA ALA A 155 11.90 -0.61 -4.05
C ALA A 155 11.12 -0.04 -2.85
N ALA A 156 10.42 1.08 -3.03
CA ALA A 156 9.54 1.67 -2.04
C ALA A 156 8.43 0.69 -1.62
N GLN A 157 7.76 0.07 -2.60
CA GLN A 157 6.65 -0.84 -2.31
C GLN A 157 7.09 -2.08 -1.55
N ARG A 158 8.30 -2.57 -1.80
CA ARG A 158 8.88 -3.67 -1.02
C ARG A 158 9.02 -3.31 0.46
N ILE A 159 9.44 -2.08 0.76
CA ILE A 159 9.59 -1.59 2.14
C ILE A 159 8.21 -1.45 2.80
N GLU A 160 7.24 -0.89 2.07
CA GLU A 160 5.86 -0.75 2.56
C GLU A 160 5.21 -2.10 2.85
N LEU A 161 5.39 -3.08 1.96
CA LEU A 161 4.93 -4.46 2.15
C LEU A 161 5.56 -5.13 3.38
N ALA A 162 6.87 -4.96 3.59
CA ALA A 162 7.54 -5.53 4.76
C ALA A 162 6.95 -4.99 6.08
N ALA A 163 6.68 -3.68 6.14
CA ALA A 163 6.03 -3.05 7.28
C ALA A 163 4.56 -3.48 7.45
N ALA A 164 3.80 -3.56 6.35
CA ALA A 164 2.40 -3.97 6.39
C ALA A 164 2.23 -5.44 6.81
N ILE A 165 3.13 -6.33 6.35
CA ILE A 165 3.12 -7.75 6.72
C ILE A 165 3.66 -7.95 8.15
N GLY A 166 4.54 -7.06 8.62
CA GLY A 166 5.27 -7.24 9.88
C GLY A 166 6.48 -8.19 9.75
N ASP A 167 6.99 -8.40 8.52
CA ASP A 167 8.16 -9.25 8.25
C ASP A 167 9.26 -8.43 7.55
N PRO A 168 10.34 -8.05 8.27
CA PRO A 168 11.44 -7.29 7.68
C PRO A 168 12.26 -8.08 6.65
N THR A 169 12.07 -9.40 6.57
CA THR A 169 12.75 -10.26 5.59
C THR A 169 11.97 -10.41 4.28
N TYR A 170 10.79 -9.80 4.17
CA TYR A 170 10.02 -9.79 2.94
C TYR A 170 10.77 -9.04 1.80
N PRO A 171 10.75 -9.55 0.55
CA PRO A 171 10.04 -10.74 0.08
C PRO A 171 10.86 -12.01 0.29
N GLN A 172 10.24 -13.03 0.90
CA GLN A 172 10.82 -14.35 0.96
C GLN A 172 10.61 -15.08 -0.37
N LYS A 173 11.69 -15.62 -0.96
CA LYS A 173 11.62 -16.51 -2.13
C LYS A 173 12.10 -17.92 -1.76
N PRO A 174 11.32 -18.97 -2.09
CA PRO A 174 11.59 -20.33 -1.60
C PRO A 174 12.83 -21.02 -2.21
N ARG A 175 13.44 -20.48 -3.27
CA ARG A 175 14.63 -21.03 -3.95
C ARG A 175 15.50 -19.93 -4.57
N PHE A 176 16.73 -20.28 -4.95
CA PHE A 176 17.77 -19.44 -5.58
C PHE A 176 17.21 -18.26 -6.40
N GLY A 177 17.69 -17.05 -6.10
CA GLY A 177 17.18 -15.79 -6.65
C GLY A 177 16.52 -14.92 -5.59
N ALA A 178 17.15 -14.77 -4.42
CA ALA A 178 16.69 -13.92 -3.31
C ALA A 178 16.62 -12.43 -3.69
N ASP A 179 17.30 -12.04 -4.77
CA ASP A 179 17.29 -10.68 -5.27
C ASP A 179 15.98 -10.37 -6.01
N GLY A 180 15.41 -9.19 -5.74
CA GLY A 180 14.24 -8.64 -6.44
C GLY A 180 13.14 -8.12 -5.51
N PHE A 181 12.16 -7.43 -6.10
CA PHE A 181 11.14 -6.69 -5.37
C PHE A 181 9.94 -7.54 -4.89
N GLY A 182 9.77 -8.73 -5.47
CA GLY A 182 8.61 -9.59 -5.22
C GLY A 182 7.42 -9.24 -6.12
N HIS A 183 6.53 -10.21 -6.34
CA HIS A 183 5.43 -10.07 -7.30
C HIS A 183 4.37 -9.03 -6.86
N LEU A 184 4.21 -8.80 -5.55
CA LEU A 184 3.29 -7.79 -5.05
C LEU A 184 3.74 -6.36 -5.38
N ALA A 185 5.04 -6.07 -5.32
CA ALA A 185 5.57 -4.79 -5.76
C ALA A 185 5.29 -4.55 -7.25
N THR A 186 5.39 -5.61 -8.08
CA THR A 186 5.05 -5.53 -9.51
C THR A 186 3.56 -5.31 -9.74
N ARG A 187 2.67 -6.00 -9.01
CA ARG A 187 1.22 -5.78 -9.11
C ARG A 187 0.83 -4.35 -8.73
N TYR A 188 1.43 -3.84 -7.66
CA TYR A 188 1.20 -2.46 -7.24
C TYR A 188 1.61 -1.47 -8.34
N LEU A 189 2.80 -1.63 -8.92
CA LEU A 189 3.24 -0.83 -10.05
C LEU A 189 2.25 -0.91 -11.23
N THR A 190 1.79 -2.11 -11.61
CA THR A 190 0.77 -2.26 -12.67
C THR A 190 -0.50 -1.48 -12.36
N GLY A 191 -1.00 -1.51 -11.12
CA GLY A 191 -2.18 -0.74 -10.75
C GLY A 191 -1.95 0.78 -10.83
N LEU A 192 -0.74 1.28 -10.54
CA LEU A 192 -0.39 2.68 -10.77
C LEU A 192 -0.37 3.04 -12.26
N GLU A 193 0.23 2.19 -13.10
CA GLU A 193 0.24 2.42 -14.56
C GLU A 193 -1.18 2.49 -15.13
N LEU A 194 -2.07 1.62 -14.65
CA LEU A 194 -3.48 1.62 -15.05
C LEU A 194 -4.21 2.88 -14.55
N HIS A 195 -3.90 3.36 -13.35
CA HIS A 195 -4.44 4.64 -12.85
C HIS A 195 -4.09 5.80 -13.78
N ASP A 196 -2.83 5.89 -14.21
CA ASP A 196 -2.30 7.01 -14.99
C ASP A 196 -2.85 7.07 -16.42
N MET A 197 -3.52 6.02 -16.89
CA MET A 197 -4.28 6.04 -18.15
C MET A 197 -5.56 6.89 -18.09
N ARG A 198 -6.00 7.31 -16.89
CA ARG A 198 -7.06 8.30 -16.66
C ARG A 198 -8.36 8.04 -17.41
N SER A 199 -8.88 6.81 -17.31
CA SER A 199 -10.21 6.47 -17.82
C SER A 199 -10.92 5.50 -16.89
N GLU A 200 -12.26 5.53 -16.89
CA GLU A 200 -13.08 4.65 -16.05
C GLU A 200 -12.72 3.16 -16.21
N ASP A 201 -12.55 2.69 -17.46
CA ASP A 201 -12.17 1.30 -17.75
C ASP A 201 -10.80 0.93 -17.15
N HIS A 202 -9.81 1.82 -17.24
CA HIS A 202 -8.48 1.55 -16.68
C HIS A 202 -8.47 1.68 -15.15
N TRP A 203 -9.26 2.59 -14.58
CA TRP A 203 -9.45 2.68 -13.13
C TRP A 203 -10.13 1.43 -12.57
N ALA A 204 -11.12 0.88 -13.26
CA ALA A 204 -11.72 -0.41 -12.89
C ALA A 204 -10.67 -1.53 -12.94
N ALA A 205 -9.86 -1.60 -14.00
CA ALA A 205 -8.76 -2.56 -14.09
C ALA A 205 -7.69 -2.37 -13.00
N ALA A 206 -7.38 -1.12 -12.62
CA ALA A 206 -6.46 -0.81 -11.53
C ALA A 206 -7.01 -1.34 -10.19
N VAL A 207 -8.31 -1.17 -9.93
CA VAL A 207 -8.98 -1.72 -8.75
C VAL A 207 -8.93 -3.25 -8.74
N GLU A 208 -9.13 -3.92 -9.88
CA GLU A 208 -9.00 -5.38 -9.96
C GLU A 208 -7.57 -5.87 -9.63
N GLU A 209 -6.55 -5.24 -10.21
CA GLU A 209 -5.15 -5.58 -9.92
C GLU A 209 -4.78 -5.31 -8.45
N MET A 210 -5.23 -4.18 -7.91
CA MET A 210 -5.01 -3.83 -6.51
C MET A 210 -5.81 -4.73 -5.57
N THR A 211 -6.98 -5.23 -5.97
CA THR A 211 -7.75 -6.22 -5.20
C THR A 211 -6.94 -7.51 -5.03
N ALA A 212 -6.32 -8.01 -6.11
CA ALA A 212 -5.44 -9.17 -6.04
C ALA A 212 -4.20 -8.91 -5.14
N TYR A 213 -3.62 -7.71 -5.23
CA TYR A 213 -2.53 -7.26 -4.37
C TYR A 213 -2.92 -7.28 -2.87
N PHE A 214 -4.03 -6.64 -2.51
CA PHE A 214 -4.49 -6.55 -1.11
C PHE A 214 -4.97 -7.91 -0.59
N THR A 215 -5.56 -8.76 -1.42
CA THR A 215 -5.99 -10.11 -1.00
C THR A 215 -4.82 -10.94 -0.49
N GLU A 216 -3.71 -10.95 -1.23
CA GLU A 216 -2.50 -11.67 -0.83
C GLU A 216 -1.81 -11.00 0.37
N LEU A 217 -1.80 -9.66 0.45
CA LEU A 217 -1.29 -8.93 1.61
C LEU A 217 -2.05 -9.33 2.89
N LEU A 218 -3.38 -9.28 2.86
CA LEU A 218 -4.22 -9.66 4.00
C LEU A 218 -4.01 -11.13 4.40
N ALA A 219 -3.91 -12.04 3.43
CA ALA A 219 -3.64 -13.46 3.70
C ALA A 219 -2.27 -13.67 4.40
N ARG A 220 -1.26 -12.87 4.06
CA ARG A 220 0.07 -12.92 4.69
C ARG A 220 0.07 -12.37 6.11
N GLN A 221 -0.73 -11.33 6.37
CA GLN A 221 -0.90 -10.78 7.72
C GLN A 221 -1.55 -11.81 8.65
N GLU A 222 -2.57 -12.53 8.18
CA GLU A 222 -3.23 -13.60 8.95
C GLU A 222 -2.31 -14.78 9.23
N GLY A 223 -1.42 -15.14 8.30
CA GLY A 223 -0.47 -16.23 8.47
C GLY A 223 0.78 -15.88 9.31
N SER A 224 0.99 -14.60 9.61
CA SER A 224 2.13 -14.09 10.39
C SER A 224 1.78 -13.83 11.87
N ALA A 225 0.50 -13.96 12.23
CA ALA A 225 -0.04 -13.83 13.60
C ALA A 225 -0.01 -15.17 14.36
#